data_AF-A0A820NNU5-F1
#
_entry.id   AF-A0A820NNU5-F1
#
_cell.length_a   1.000
_cell.length_b   1.000
_cell.length_c   1.000
_cell.angle_alpha   90.00
_cell.angle_beta   90.00
_cell.angle_gamma   90.00
#
_symmetry.space_group_name_H-M   'P 1'
#
loop_
_entity.id
_entity.type
_entity.pdbx_description
1 polymer ?
#
loop_
_entity_poly.entity_id
_entity_poly.type
_entity_poly.pdbx_seq_one_letter_code
_entity_poly.pdbx_strand_id
1 'polypeptide(L)'
;MATHGDLATASTTSNTASNNNNNNNTFASGDVDLDQQTQEQQSQIEKEIANNQPLISVKISTSELKNEYLAEDKVYQDKVSELMKKYKYLRRTRGDGNCFYRAFGFGFLEEKYNNKNDIEKFRQLMLDLKNKLIQLGYLDFTVEDVSDVVNELIDNVCKGGDEASLMESFSSPAHSDYFVAYLR
;
A
#
# COMPACT_ATOMS: atom_id res chain seq x y z
N MET A 1 -50.85 -21.02 -67.08
CA MET A 1 -49.46 -20.79 -67.52
C MET A 1 -48.59 -21.69 -66.64
N ALA A 2 -48.27 -22.90 -67.10
CA ALA A 2 -47.00 -23.25 -67.78
C ALA A 2 -45.82 -23.05 -66.81
N THR A 3 -44.99 -24.02 -66.40
CA THR A 3 -44.52 -25.30 -67.00
C THR A 3 -43.61 -26.04 -66.00
N HIS A 4 -43.57 -27.38 -66.08
CA HIS A 4 -42.45 -28.34 -65.88
C HIS A 4 -41.45 -28.19 -64.72
N GLY A 5 -40.97 -29.22 -64.01
CA GLY A 5 -41.05 -30.69 -64.16
C GLY A 5 -39.83 -31.32 -63.43
N ASP A 6 -40.02 -32.53 -62.85
CA ASP A 6 -39.13 -33.71 -62.71
C ASP A 6 -37.59 -33.54 -62.52
N LEU A 7 -36.79 -34.37 -61.81
CA LEU A 7 -36.86 -35.79 -61.48
C LEU A 7 -35.75 -36.16 -60.45
N ALA A 8 -35.99 -37.29 -59.76
CA ALA A 8 -35.14 -38.23 -59.00
C ALA A 8 -33.59 -38.24 -59.21
N THR A 9 -32.74 -38.69 -58.27
CA THR A 9 -32.56 -40.10 -57.86
C THR A 9 -31.44 -40.30 -56.80
N ALA A 10 -31.65 -41.31 -55.94
CA ALA A 10 -30.71 -42.35 -55.43
C ALA A 10 -29.42 -42.04 -54.62
N SER A 11 -29.54 -42.25 -53.30
CA SER A 11 -28.81 -43.23 -52.47
C SER A 11 -27.42 -43.79 -52.88
N THR A 12 -26.43 -43.74 -51.98
CA THR A 12 -25.91 -44.91 -51.19
C THR A 12 -24.47 -44.70 -50.67
N THR A 13 -24.35 -44.69 -49.33
CA THR A 13 -23.25 -45.06 -48.41
C THR A 13 -21.76 -44.90 -48.79
N SER A 14 -20.97 -44.34 -47.87
CA SER A 14 -19.96 -45.12 -47.14
C SER A 14 -19.43 -44.37 -45.91
N ASN A 15 -19.38 -45.10 -44.79
CA ASN A 15 -18.69 -44.78 -43.55
C ASN A 15 -17.22 -44.43 -43.80
N THR A 16 -16.70 -43.42 -43.09
CA THR A 16 -15.46 -43.61 -42.34
C THR A 16 -15.46 -42.72 -41.11
N ALA A 17 -15.48 -43.36 -39.94
CA ALA A 17 -15.19 -42.75 -38.67
C ALA A 17 -13.74 -42.26 -38.66
N SER A 18 -13.52 -41.00 -38.32
CA SER A 18 -12.25 -40.54 -37.75
C SER A 18 -12.56 -39.85 -36.43
N ASN A 19 -12.38 -40.64 -35.39
CA ASN A 19 -12.40 -40.31 -33.99
C ASN A 19 -11.24 -39.35 -33.69
N ASN A 20 -11.49 -38.03 -33.68
CA ASN A 20 -10.51 -37.07 -33.14
C ASN A 20 -10.90 -36.70 -31.71
N ASN A 21 -10.42 -37.54 -30.79
CA ASN A 21 -10.26 -37.22 -29.39
C ASN A 21 -9.29 -36.03 -29.26
N ASN A 22 -9.83 -34.81 -29.23
CA ASN A 22 -9.11 -33.65 -28.71
C ASN A 22 -9.83 -33.17 -27.44
N ASN A 23 -9.82 -34.01 -26.41
CA ASN A 23 -9.90 -33.53 -25.04
C ASN A 23 -8.54 -32.92 -24.69
N ASN A 24 -8.26 -31.74 -25.25
CA ASN A 24 -7.22 -30.89 -24.71
C ASN A 24 -7.76 -30.35 -23.38
N ASN A 25 -7.20 -30.89 -22.31
CA ASN A 25 -7.33 -30.42 -20.95
C ASN A 25 -6.95 -28.93 -20.91
N THR A 26 -7.95 -28.06 -20.93
CA THR A 26 -7.82 -26.61 -20.71
C THR A 26 -7.59 -26.34 -19.23
N PHE A 27 -6.37 -26.64 -18.75
CA PHE A 27 -5.94 -26.34 -17.38
C PHE A 27 -4.53 -25.72 -17.41
N ALA A 28 -4.33 -24.59 -18.09
CA ALA A 28 -3.04 -23.88 -18.06
C ALA A 28 -3.05 -22.43 -18.61
N SER A 29 -4.15 -21.68 -18.54
CA SER A 29 -4.17 -20.29 -19.09
C SER A 29 -5.03 -19.27 -18.33
N GLY A 30 -5.72 -19.67 -17.26
CA GLY A 30 -6.60 -18.76 -16.50
C GLY A 30 -5.91 -18.02 -15.35
N ASP A 31 -4.91 -18.63 -14.70
CA ASP A 31 -4.35 -18.07 -13.44
C ASP A 31 -3.41 -16.88 -13.66
N VAL A 32 -2.58 -16.89 -14.71
CA VAL A 32 -1.65 -15.78 -15.01
C VAL A 32 -2.39 -14.49 -15.41
N ASP A 33 -3.53 -14.63 -16.10
CA ASP A 33 -4.37 -13.50 -16.50
C ASP A 33 -5.11 -12.91 -15.28
N LEU A 34 -5.59 -13.76 -14.35
CA LEU A 34 -6.24 -13.31 -13.11
C LEU A 34 -5.26 -12.60 -12.16
N ASP A 35 -4.04 -13.11 -12.00
CA ASP A 35 -3.01 -12.47 -11.19
C ASP A 35 -2.65 -11.08 -11.73
N GLN A 36 -2.49 -10.97 -13.05
CA GLN A 36 -2.21 -9.69 -13.69
C GLN A 36 -3.38 -8.71 -13.52
N GLN A 37 -4.62 -9.15 -13.76
CA GLN A 37 -5.81 -8.32 -13.56
C GLN A 37 -5.95 -7.85 -12.10
N THR A 38 -5.62 -8.71 -11.14
CA THR A 38 -5.65 -8.38 -9.71
C THR A 38 -4.58 -7.34 -9.36
N GLN A 39 -3.36 -7.49 -9.88
CA GLN A 39 -2.28 -6.51 -9.68
C GLN A 39 -2.61 -5.15 -10.32
N GLU A 40 -3.21 -5.16 -11.51
CA GLU A 40 -3.65 -3.93 -12.18
C GLU A 40 -4.75 -3.22 -11.38
N GLN A 41 -5.74 -3.96 -10.88
CA GLN A 41 -6.80 -3.41 -10.03
C GLN A 41 -6.22 -2.81 -8.73
N GLN A 42 -5.33 -3.54 -8.05
CA GLN A 42 -4.67 -3.07 -6.83
C GLN A 42 -3.88 -1.78 -7.10
N SER A 43 -3.10 -1.74 -8.19
CA SER A 43 -2.34 -0.55 -8.58
C SER A 43 -3.24 0.65 -8.88
N GLN A 44 -4.41 0.43 -9.49
CA GLN A 44 -5.38 1.48 -9.76
C GLN A 44 -5.96 2.06 -8.45
N ILE A 45 -6.35 1.19 -7.51
CA ILE A 45 -6.85 1.60 -6.18
C ILE A 45 -5.78 2.38 -5.42
N GLU A 46 -4.54 1.88 -5.37
CA GLU A 46 -3.42 2.55 -4.70
C GLU A 46 -3.12 3.92 -5.31
N LYS A 47 -3.17 4.05 -6.64
CA LYS A 47 -3.02 5.34 -7.33
C LYS A 47 -4.15 6.30 -6.97
N GLU A 48 -5.40 5.84 -6.95
CA GLU A 48 -6.54 6.66 -6.56
C GLU A 48 -6.39 7.16 -5.11
N ILE A 49 -6.03 6.27 -4.18
CA ILE A 49 -5.76 6.63 -2.78
C ILE A 49 -4.59 7.63 -2.71
N ALA A 50 -3.50 7.40 -3.43
CA ALA A 50 -2.32 8.25 -3.41
C ALA A 50 -2.59 9.66 -3.97
N ASN A 51 -3.49 9.79 -4.95
CA ASN A 51 -3.91 11.06 -5.51
C ASN A 51 -4.77 11.88 -4.54
N ASN A 52 -5.53 11.21 -3.68
CA ASN A 52 -6.47 11.86 -2.75
C ASN A 52 -5.91 12.03 -1.33
N GLN A 53 -4.91 11.23 -0.94
CA GLN A 53 -4.38 11.19 0.42
C GLN A 53 -2.85 11.31 0.41
N PRO A 54 -2.25 12.29 1.10
CA PRO A 54 -0.80 12.32 1.31
C PRO A 54 -0.36 11.18 2.23
N LEU A 55 0.92 10.81 2.20
CA LEU A 55 1.50 9.80 3.09
C LEU A 55 1.26 10.13 4.57
N ILE A 56 1.57 11.36 4.95
CA ILE A 56 1.27 11.98 6.24
C ILE A 56 0.63 13.36 5.96
N SER A 57 -0.53 13.65 6.55
CA SER A 57 -1.17 14.95 6.41
C SER A 57 -0.53 16.01 7.30
N VAL A 58 -0.78 17.29 6.99
CA VAL A 58 -0.58 18.38 7.96
C VAL A 58 -1.39 18.15 9.24
N LYS A 59 -0.96 18.80 10.31
CA LYS A 59 -1.66 18.78 11.61
C LYS A 59 -2.94 19.60 11.47
N ILE A 60 -4.07 19.00 11.81
CA ILE A 60 -5.39 19.62 11.73
C ILE A 60 -6.08 19.57 13.08
N SER A 61 -7.11 20.40 13.26
CA SER A 61 -7.92 20.38 14.47
C SER A 61 -8.71 19.07 14.57
N THR A 62 -8.75 18.45 15.75
CA THR A 62 -9.57 17.24 15.99
C THR A 62 -11.06 17.49 15.75
N SER A 63 -11.51 18.75 15.79
CA SER A 63 -12.89 19.11 15.44
C SER A 63 -13.28 18.78 14.00
N GLU A 64 -12.32 18.72 13.09
CA GLU A 64 -12.58 18.41 11.67
C GLU A 64 -13.17 17.01 11.47
N LEU A 65 -12.91 16.07 12.39
CA LEU A 65 -13.50 14.72 12.34
C LEU A 65 -15.03 14.75 12.35
N LYS A 66 -15.66 15.78 12.95
CA LYS A 66 -17.12 15.87 12.98
C LYS A 66 -17.73 15.96 11.59
N ASN A 67 -16.98 16.53 10.63
CA ASN A 67 -17.43 16.71 9.26
C ASN A 67 -17.32 15.41 8.43
N GLU A 68 -16.60 14.39 8.94
CA GLU A 68 -16.49 13.09 8.27
C GLU A 68 -17.70 12.18 8.54
N TYR A 69 -18.45 12.46 9.60
CA TYR A 69 -19.61 11.68 9.99
C TYR A 69 -20.88 12.51 9.81
N LEU A 70 -21.96 11.84 9.40
CA LEU A 70 -23.26 12.49 9.30
C LEU A 70 -23.73 12.98 10.69
N ALA A 71 -24.52 14.05 10.72
CA ALA A 71 -24.99 14.64 11.98
C ALA A 71 -25.96 13.74 12.74
N GLU A 72 -26.59 12.80 12.03
CA GLU A 72 -27.52 11.80 12.55
C GLU A 72 -26.80 10.60 13.16
N ASP A 73 -25.52 10.39 12.84
CA ASP A 73 -24.71 9.31 13.39
C ASP A 73 -24.21 9.65 14.80
N LYS A 74 -25.15 9.60 15.76
CA LYS A 74 -24.91 10.03 17.14
C LYS A 74 -23.77 9.28 17.81
N VAL A 75 -23.60 7.99 17.52
CA VAL A 75 -22.53 7.17 18.14
C VAL A 75 -21.15 7.71 17.74
N TYR A 76 -20.93 8.03 16.47
CA TYR A 76 -19.64 8.60 16.04
C TYR A 76 -19.50 10.07 16.46
N GLN A 77 -20.56 10.87 16.39
CA GLN A 77 -20.52 12.27 16.85
C GLN A 77 -20.16 12.40 18.33
N ASP A 78 -20.70 11.52 19.18
CA ASP A 78 -20.40 11.49 20.62
C ASP A 78 -18.96 11.03 20.87
N LYS A 79 -18.49 9.99 20.17
CA LYS A 79 -17.09 9.54 20.26
C LYS A 79 -16.10 10.62 19.84
N VAL A 80 -16.37 11.33 18.73
CA VAL A 80 -15.54 12.45 18.28
C VAL A 80 -15.56 13.57 19.32
N SER A 81 -16.73 13.87 19.91
CA SER A 81 -16.84 14.89 20.95
C SER A 81 -16.04 14.54 22.22
N GLU A 82 -15.99 13.26 22.62
CA GLU A 82 -15.11 12.80 23.69
C GLU A 82 -13.62 12.88 23.31
N LEU A 83 -13.27 12.54 22.06
CA LEU A 83 -11.90 12.61 21.58
C LEU A 83 -11.35 14.04 21.60
N MET A 84 -12.17 15.01 21.18
CA MET A 84 -11.84 16.44 21.19
C MET A 84 -11.53 16.99 22.59
N LYS A 85 -12.04 16.36 23.65
CA LYS A 85 -11.71 16.76 25.03
C LYS A 85 -10.29 16.37 25.42
N LYS A 86 -9.72 15.34 24.78
CA LYS A 86 -8.40 14.78 25.08
C LYS A 86 -7.32 15.24 24.11
N TYR A 87 -7.66 15.34 22.83
CA TYR A 87 -6.72 15.64 21.76
C TYR A 87 -7.19 16.89 21.01
N LYS A 88 -6.29 17.87 20.89
CA LYS A 88 -6.55 19.13 20.18
C LYS A 88 -6.33 19.00 18.68
N TYR A 89 -5.38 18.15 18.29
CA TYR A 89 -4.94 17.98 16.92
C TYR A 89 -4.85 16.51 16.55
N LEU A 90 -4.90 16.25 15.24
CA LEU A 90 -4.58 14.95 14.66
C LEU A 90 -3.81 15.13 13.35
N ARG A 91 -3.17 14.05 12.91
CA ARG A 91 -2.64 13.89 11.54
C ARG A 91 -3.23 12.62 10.96
N ARG A 92 -3.60 12.67 9.68
CA ARG A 92 -4.03 11.49 8.92
C ARG A 92 -2.82 10.86 8.25
N THR A 93 -2.85 9.54 8.13
CA THR A 93 -1.89 8.76 7.33
C THR A 93 -2.62 8.11 6.18
N ARG A 94 -1.97 7.98 5.02
CA ARG A 94 -2.56 7.28 3.87
C ARG A 94 -3.04 5.89 4.24
N GLY A 95 -4.24 5.50 3.79
CA GLY A 95 -4.79 4.16 3.95
C GLY A 95 -4.22 3.15 2.95
N ASP A 96 -2.92 2.85 3.01
CA ASP A 96 -2.18 2.01 2.06
C ASP A 96 -1.67 0.68 2.67
N GLY A 97 -2.22 0.26 3.81
CA GLY A 97 -1.74 -0.91 4.56
C GLY A 97 -0.42 -0.69 5.31
N ASN A 98 0.25 0.44 5.12
CA ASN A 98 1.45 0.86 5.85
C ASN A 98 1.14 1.86 6.97
N CYS A 99 -0.12 2.29 7.09
CA CYS A 99 -0.58 3.39 7.94
C CYS A 99 -0.11 3.29 9.41
N PHE A 100 -0.13 2.10 10.01
CA PHE A 100 0.31 1.90 11.39
C PHE A 100 1.81 2.23 11.56
N TYR A 101 2.67 1.59 10.78
CA TYR A 101 4.12 1.78 10.84
C TYR A 101 4.50 3.21 10.51
N ARG A 102 3.80 3.81 9.54
CA ARG A 102 4.01 5.21 9.14
C ARG A 102 3.62 6.19 10.25
N ALA A 103 2.45 5.99 10.87
CA ALA A 103 1.98 6.80 11.99
C ALA A 103 2.89 6.67 13.21
N PHE A 104 3.29 5.44 13.54
CA PHE A 104 4.20 5.15 14.65
C PHE A 104 5.56 5.83 14.42
N GLY A 105 6.16 5.62 13.25
CA GLY A 105 7.43 6.21 12.86
C GLY A 105 7.44 7.72 12.93
N PHE A 106 6.46 8.34 12.29
CA PHE A 106 6.31 9.78 12.29
C PHE A 106 6.10 10.33 13.70
N GLY A 107 5.16 9.77 14.47
CA GLY A 107 4.86 10.23 15.82
C GLY A 107 6.04 10.05 16.79
N PHE A 108 6.80 8.96 16.65
CA PHE A 108 7.99 8.71 17.46
C PHE A 108 9.09 9.76 17.23
N LEU A 109 9.31 10.15 15.96
CA LEU A 109 10.28 11.17 15.58
C LEU A 109 9.74 12.59 15.84
N GLU A 110 8.43 12.83 15.71
CA GLU A 110 7.77 14.10 16.04
C GLU A 110 7.99 14.46 17.52
N GLU A 111 8.08 13.48 18.42
CA GLU A 111 8.40 13.72 19.82
C GLU A 111 9.87 14.13 20.06
N LYS A 112 10.79 13.76 19.16
CA LYS A 112 12.24 13.75 19.41
C LYS A 112 13.06 14.67 18.51
N TYR A 113 12.51 15.17 17.39
CA TYR A 113 13.28 15.90 16.38
C TYR A 113 14.03 17.13 16.92
N ASN A 114 13.55 17.74 18.01
CA ASN A 114 14.17 18.91 18.64
C ASN A 114 15.23 18.54 19.71
N ASN A 115 15.38 17.26 20.05
CA ASN A 115 16.36 16.76 21.02
C ASN A 115 17.40 15.88 20.34
N LYS A 116 18.57 16.48 20.06
CA LYS A 116 19.70 15.79 19.43
C LYS A 116 20.11 14.51 20.16
N ASN A 117 20.08 14.48 21.49
CA ASN A 117 20.47 13.30 22.24
C ASN A 117 19.51 12.13 22.03
N ASP A 118 18.21 12.40 21.90
CA ASP A 118 17.22 11.34 21.69
C ASP A 118 17.24 10.83 20.24
N ILE A 119 17.50 11.71 19.29
CA ILE A 119 17.75 11.32 17.88
C ILE A 119 19.00 10.45 17.75
N GLU A 120 20.10 10.81 18.42
CA GLU A 120 21.32 9.99 18.36
C GLU A 120 21.14 8.63 19.05
N LYS A 121 20.39 8.55 20.15
CA LYS A 121 20.00 7.25 20.74
C LYS A 121 19.17 6.42 19.75
N PHE A 122 18.24 7.04 19.04
CA PHE A 122 17.44 6.35 18.04
C PHE A 122 18.31 5.85 16.88
N ARG A 123 19.23 6.68 16.37
CA ARG A 123 20.21 6.28 15.35
C ARG A 123 21.00 5.04 15.79
N GLN A 124 21.51 5.03 17.03
CA GLN A 124 22.23 3.88 17.56
C GLN A 124 21.34 2.64 17.65
N LEU A 125 20.09 2.79 18.10
CA LEU A 125 19.13 1.68 18.15
C LEU A 125 18.88 1.08 16.75
N MET A 126 18.75 1.92 15.72
CA MET A 126 18.55 1.45 14.34
C MET A 126 19.79 0.72 13.82
N LEU A 127 21.00 1.19 14.15
CA LEU A 127 22.24 0.51 13.80
C LEU A 127 22.37 -0.86 14.49
N ASP A 128 22.03 -0.93 15.78
CA ASP A 128 22.03 -2.19 16.53
C ASP A 128 20.99 -3.17 15.96
N LEU A 129 19.83 -2.67 15.52
CA LEU A 129 18.82 -3.46 14.83
C LEU A 129 19.33 -4.03 13.51
N LYS A 130 20.05 -3.24 12.68
CA LYS A 130 20.69 -3.73 11.44
C LYS A 130 21.58 -4.94 11.75
N ASN A 131 22.50 -4.76 12.69
CA ASN A 131 23.44 -5.82 13.09
C ASN A 131 22.70 -7.06 13.58
N LYS A 132 21.59 -6.86 14.30
CA LYS A 132 20.77 -7.97 14.80
C LYS A 132 20.04 -8.72 13.69
N LEU A 133 19.50 -8.03 12.69
CA LEU A 133 18.85 -8.65 11.53
C LEU A 133 19.83 -9.51 10.75
N ILE A 134 21.05 -9.00 10.50
CA ILE A 134 22.12 -9.77 9.83
C ILE A 134 22.45 -11.03 10.65
N GLN A 135 22.58 -10.92 11.97
CA GLN A 135 22.82 -12.07 12.85
C GLN A 135 21.70 -13.12 12.79
N LEU A 136 20.45 -12.68 12.56
CA LEU A 136 19.29 -13.56 12.44
C LEU A 136 19.14 -14.18 11.04
N GLY A 137 20.08 -13.91 10.11
CA GLY A 137 20.14 -14.53 8.79
C GLY A 137 19.50 -13.71 7.67
N TYR A 138 19.19 -12.44 7.90
CA TYR A 138 18.82 -11.53 6.82
C TYR A 138 20.04 -11.27 5.92
N LEU A 139 19.81 -11.09 4.62
CA LEU A 139 20.87 -10.83 3.64
C LEU A 139 21.46 -9.43 3.88
N ASP A 140 22.78 -9.39 4.10
CA ASP A 140 23.51 -8.18 4.47
C ASP A 140 23.18 -7.01 3.55
N PHE A 141 23.48 -7.13 2.25
CA PHE A 141 23.28 -6.05 1.26
C PHE A 141 21.85 -5.48 1.25
N THR A 142 20.82 -6.32 1.43
CA THR A 142 19.43 -5.84 1.45
C THR A 142 19.10 -5.05 2.71
N VAL A 143 19.66 -5.43 3.86
CA VAL A 143 19.45 -4.70 5.12
C VAL A 143 20.28 -3.41 5.13
N GLU A 144 21.47 -3.41 4.51
CA GLU A 144 22.28 -2.20 4.34
C GLU A 144 21.53 -1.14 3.55
N ASP A 145 20.99 -1.49 2.38
CA ASP A 145 20.24 -0.55 1.52
C ASP A 145 19.08 0.12 2.28
N VAL A 146 18.32 -0.66 3.06
CA VAL A 146 17.20 -0.11 3.85
C VAL A 146 17.71 0.71 5.02
N SER A 147 18.76 0.27 5.71
CA SER A 147 19.36 1.00 6.82
C SER A 147 19.92 2.36 6.39
N ASP A 148 20.50 2.46 5.19
CA ASP A 148 21.09 3.69 4.68
C ASP A 148 20.00 4.74 4.42
N VAL A 149 18.86 4.36 3.83
CA VAL A 149 17.72 5.26 3.62
C VAL A 149 17.13 5.73 4.96
N VAL A 150 17.06 4.84 5.95
CA VAL A 150 16.62 5.21 7.31
C VAL A 150 17.58 6.21 7.96
N ASN A 151 18.89 6.00 7.83
CA ASN A 151 19.91 6.91 8.36
C ASN A 151 19.83 8.28 7.67
N GLU A 152 19.62 8.32 6.36
CA GLU A 152 19.42 9.57 5.62
C GLU A 152 18.17 10.32 6.12
N LEU A 153 17.06 9.61 6.35
CA LEU A 153 15.86 10.21 6.93
C LEU A 153 16.15 10.80 8.32
N ILE A 154 16.86 10.07 9.18
CA ILE A 154 17.23 10.55 10.53
C ILE A 154 18.13 11.79 10.43
N ASP A 155 19.09 11.80 9.49
CA ASP A 155 19.96 12.94 9.24
C ASP A 155 19.19 14.18 8.80
N ASN A 156 18.22 14.03 7.90
CA ASN A 156 17.40 15.14 7.42
C ASN A 156 16.56 15.74 8.56
N VAL A 157 15.95 14.88 9.39
CA VAL A 157 15.22 15.30 10.59
C VAL A 157 16.14 16.04 11.57
N CYS A 158 17.34 15.52 11.81
CA CYS A 158 18.31 16.11 12.75
C CYS A 158 18.88 17.45 12.26
N LYS A 159 19.19 17.56 10.95
CA LYS A 159 19.72 18.77 10.32
C LYS A 159 18.71 19.91 10.35
N GLY A 160 17.45 19.62 10.03
CA GLY A 160 16.38 20.59 10.07
C GLY A 160 15.98 20.98 11.49
N GLY A 161 15.84 19.99 12.38
CA GLY A 161 15.47 20.22 13.78
C GLY A 161 14.09 20.84 13.96
N ASP A 162 13.22 20.74 12.95
CA ASP A 162 11.87 21.27 12.94
C ASP A 162 10.85 20.29 12.34
N GLU A 163 9.57 20.60 12.55
CA GLU A 163 8.45 19.81 12.06
C GLU A 163 8.38 19.81 10.53
N ALA A 164 8.83 20.87 9.87
CA ALA A 164 8.78 20.99 8.41
C ALA A 164 9.73 20.00 7.74
N SER A 165 10.95 19.86 8.26
CA SER A 165 11.97 18.92 7.76
C SER A 165 11.55 17.46 8.00
N LEU A 166 10.87 17.20 9.13
CA LEU A 166 10.27 15.89 9.39
C LEU A 166 9.14 15.59 8.40
N MET A 167 8.25 16.55 8.15
CA MET A 167 7.18 16.43 7.17
C MET A 167 7.71 16.18 5.77
N GLU A 168 8.75 16.91 5.35
CA GLU A 168 9.39 16.74 4.05
C GLU A 168 9.97 15.33 3.90
N SER A 169 10.71 14.86 4.91
CA SER A 169 11.32 13.52 4.91
C SER A 169 10.28 12.41 4.77
N PHE A 170 9.12 12.53 5.44
CA PHE A 170 8.03 11.56 5.33
C PHE A 170 7.09 11.76 4.13
N SER A 171 7.24 12.85 3.39
CA SER A 171 6.45 13.11 2.17
C SER A 171 7.01 12.41 0.94
N SER A 172 8.27 11.97 0.98
CA SER A 172 8.90 11.17 -0.07
C SER A 172 8.49 9.69 0.07
N PRO A 173 7.86 9.08 -0.96
CA PRO A 173 7.52 7.65 -0.92
C PRO A 173 8.74 6.76 -0.69
N ALA A 174 9.88 7.07 -1.32
CA ALA A 174 11.11 6.32 -1.12
C ALA A 174 11.53 6.33 0.36
N HIS A 175 11.71 7.50 0.96
CA HIS A 175 12.12 7.57 2.37
C HIS A 175 11.09 6.93 3.30
N SER A 176 9.80 7.24 3.11
CA SER A 176 8.75 6.79 4.01
C SER A 176 8.48 5.29 3.91
N ASP A 177 8.51 4.71 2.71
CA ASP A 177 8.26 3.29 2.50
C ASP A 177 9.45 2.43 2.88
N TYR A 178 10.69 2.88 2.67
CA TYR A 178 11.88 2.20 3.20
C TYR A 178 11.91 2.26 4.74
N PHE A 179 11.51 3.38 5.34
CA PHE A 179 11.38 3.46 6.79
C PHE A 179 10.31 2.49 7.32
N VAL A 180 9.16 2.37 6.64
CA VAL A 180 8.14 1.36 6.95
C VAL A 180 8.70 -0.05 6.80
N ALA A 181 9.44 -0.33 5.73
CA ALA A 181 10.02 -1.65 5.48
C ALA A 181 10.99 -2.05 6.60
N TYR A 182 11.77 -1.11 7.13
CA TYR A 182 12.68 -1.36 8.24
C TYR A 182 11.98 -1.66 9.57
N LEU A 183 10.76 -1.14 9.76
CA LEU A 183 9.96 -1.37 10.96
C LEU A 183 9.12 -2.66 10.92
N ARG A 184 9.05 -3.33 9.77
CA ARG A 184 8.29 -4.57 9.57
C ARG A 184 9.12 -5.81 9.88
#